data_AF-A0A8T5WLQ8-F1
#
_entry.id   AF-A0A8T5WLQ8-F1
#
_cell.length_a   1.000
_cell.length_b   1.000
_cell.length_c   1.000
_cell.angle_alpha   90.00
_cell.angle_beta   90.00
_cell.angle_gamma   90.00
#
_symmetry.space_group_name_H-M   'P 1'
#
loop_
_entity.id
_entity.type
_entity.pdbx_description
1 polymer ?
#
loop_
_entity_poly.entity_id
_entity_poly.type
_entity_poly.pdbx_seq_one_letter_code
_entity_poly.pdbx_strand_id
1 'polypeptide(L)' 'QHALTDNVAWEMFHHARRCLKINGELYIVANRHLDYFHKLKKIFGNCTTIATNNKFVVLKAVKLGRRR' A
#
# COMPACT_ATOMS: atom_id res chain seq x y z
N GLN A 1 -10.50 15.15 10.12
CA GLN A 1 -11.42 14.04 9.81
C GLN A 1 -10.80 13.04 8.81
N HIS A 2 -9.59 12.52 9.08
CA HIS A 2 -8.94 11.53 8.18
C HIS A 2 -8.95 10.10 8.73
N ALA A 3 -9.26 9.92 10.02
CA ALA A 3 -9.20 8.62 10.69
C ALA A 3 -10.19 7.58 10.12
N LEU A 4 -11.40 8.00 9.73
CA LEU A 4 -12.40 7.08 9.18
C LEU A 4 -11.97 6.52 7.81
N THR A 5 -11.42 7.38 6.94
CA THR A 5 -10.90 6.98 5.62
C THR A 5 -9.64 6.12 5.74
N ASP A 6 -8.88 6.31 6.82
CA ASP A 6 -7.63 5.61 7.06
C ASP A 6 -7.84 4.15 7.47
N ASN A 7 -8.94 3.86 8.19
CA ASN A 7 -9.38 2.50 8.51
C ASN A 7 -9.83 1.74 7.25
N VAL A 8 -10.60 2.41 6.38
CA VAL A 8 -11.05 1.81 5.10
C VAL A 8 -9.86 1.49 4.20
N ALA A 9 -8.88 2.41 4.09
CA ALA A 9 -7.67 2.17 3.33
C ALA A 9 -6.87 0.97 3.86
N TRP A 10 -6.77 0.84 5.19
CA TRP A 10 -6.12 -0.30 5.83
C TRP A 10 -6.77 -1.63 5.43
N GLU A 11 -8.09 -1.74 5.50
CA GLU A 11 -8.84 -2.93 5.08
C GLU A 11 -8.66 -3.24 3.59
N MET A 12 -8.71 -2.21 2.73
CA MET A 12 -8.47 -2.37 1.29
C MET A 12 -7.08 -2.95 1.00
N PHE A 13 -6.04 -2.52 1.72
CA PHE A 13 -4.68 -3.05 1.54
C PHE A 13 -4.57 -4.51 1.97
N HIS A 14 -5.23 -4.88 3.07
CA HIS A 14 -5.30 -6.27 3.53
C HIS A 14 -6.04 -7.16 2.53
N HIS A 15 -7.17 -6.70 1.99
CA HIS A 15 -7.91 -7.41 0.95
C HIS A 15 -7.10 -7.58 -0.32
N ALA A 16 -6.41 -6.52 -0.78
CA ALA A 16 -5.52 -6.60 -1.93
C ALA A 16 -4.41 -7.64 -1.72
N ARG A 17 -3.72 -7.64 -0.57
CA ARG A 17 -2.70 -8.65 -0.26
C ARG A 17 -3.29 -10.06 -0.25
N ARG A 18 -4.51 -10.24 0.27
CA ARG A 18 -5.17 -11.56 0.31
C ARG A 18 -5.42 -12.08 -1.10
N CYS A 19 -5.96 -11.25 -2.00
CA CYS A 19 -6.40 -11.65 -3.33
C CYS A 19 -5.28 -11.74 -4.37
N LEU A 20 -4.17 -11.01 -4.20
CA LEU A 20 -3.04 -11.07 -5.13
C LEU A 20 -2.39 -12.47 -5.14
N LYS A 21 -1.91 -12.90 -6.31
CA LYS A 21 -1.00 -14.06 -6.42
C LYS A 21 0.38 -13.69 -5.85
N ILE A 22 1.20 -14.70 -5.54
CA ILE A 22 2.61 -14.46 -5.20
C ILE A 22 3.28 -13.71 -6.36
N ASN A 23 4.09 -12.70 -6.04
CA ASN A 23 4.71 -11.73 -6.95
C ASN A 23 3.71 -10.80 -7.67
N GLY A 24 2.43 -10.85 -7.33
CA GLY A 24 1.44 -9.86 -7.77
C GLY A 24 1.71 -8.49 -7.15
N GLU A 25 1.48 -7.44 -7.91
CA GLU A 25 1.76 -6.05 -7.53
C GLU A 25 0.48 -5.28 -7.20
N LEU A 26 0.55 -4.43 -6.17
CA LEU A 26 -0.45 -3.43 -5.82
C LEU A 26 0.12 -2.05 -6.11
N TYR A 27 -0.59 -1.25 -6.90
CA TYR A 27 -0.28 0.16 -7.14
C TYR A 27 -1.34 1.04 -6.49
N ILE A 28 -0.90 2.10 -5.81
CA ILE A 28 -1.79 3.03 -5.11
C ILE A 28 -1.39 4.46 -5.44
N VAL A 29 -2.38 5.30 -5.72
CA VAL A 29 -2.25 6.76 -5.72
C VAL A 29 -2.81 7.28 -4.39
N ALA A 30 -2.00 8.02 -3.64
CA ALA A 30 -2.40 8.57 -2.35
C ALA A 30 -2.02 10.04 -2.23
N ASN A 31 -2.70 10.79 -1.37
CA ASN A 31 -2.23 12.12 -1.01
C ASN A 31 -0.89 12.00 -0.27
N ARG A 32 0.09 12.83 -0.63
CA ARG A 32 1.48 12.73 -0.14
C ARG A 32 1.59 12.85 1.39
N HIS A 33 0.67 13.57 2.04
CA HIS A 33 0.66 13.74 3.50
C HIS A 33 0.13 12.51 4.24
N LEU A 34 -0.44 11.52 3.55
CA LEU A 34 -0.92 10.29 4.16
C LEU A 34 0.21 9.27 4.23
N ASP A 35 0.42 8.68 5.41
CA ASP A 35 1.56 7.80 5.67
C ASP A 35 1.36 6.35 5.17
N TYR A 36 0.90 6.21 3.93
CA TYR A 36 0.55 4.89 3.37
C TYR A 36 1.78 4.05 3.03
N PHE A 37 2.96 4.68 2.89
CA PHE A 37 4.21 3.97 2.67
C PHE A 37 4.50 2.99 3.81
N HIS A 38 4.45 3.45 5.06
CA HIS A 38 4.70 2.60 6.23
C HIS A 38 3.63 1.53 6.41
N LYS A 39 2.36 1.87 6.11
CA LYS A 39 1.26 0.91 6.16
C LYS A 39 1.41 -0.23 5.17
N LEU A 40 1.71 0.10 3.91
CA LEU A 40 1.99 -0.91 2.88
C LEU A 40 3.22 -1.74 3.24
N LYS A 41 4.29 -1.12 3.75
CA LYS A 41 5.48 -1.86 4.20
C LYS A 41 5.16 -2.84 5.34
N LYS A 42 4.29 -2.47 6.29
CA LYS A 42 3.82 -3.36 7.37
C LYS A 42 2.96 -4.52 6.83
N ILE A 43 2.13 -4.28 5.83
CA ILE A 43 1.24 -5.30 5.26
C ILE A 43 1.97 -6.21 4.27
N PHE A 44 2.73 -5.67 3.33
CA PHE A 44 3.38 -6.43 2.25
C PHE A 44 4.83 -6.82 2.55
N GLY A 45 5.45 -6.25 3.59
CA GLY A 45 6.88 -6.38 3.89
C GLY A 45 7.79 -5.53 3.00
N ASN A 46 7.23 -4.93 1.95
CA ASN A 46 7.91 -4.04 1.01
C ASN A 46 6.95 -2.96 0.53
N CYS A 47 7.52 -1.83 0.13
CA CYS A 47 6.82 -0.73 -0.54
C CYS A 47 7.87 0.12 -1.25
N THR A 48 7.58 0.60 -2.45
CA THR A 48 8.47 1.47 -3.24
C THR A 48 7.69 2.65 -3.77
N THR A 49 8.26 3.85 -3.70
CA THR A 49 7.70 5.03 -4.36
C THR A 49 8.07 4.99 -5.84
N ILE A 50 7.05 4.95 -6.71
CA ILE A 50 7.22 4.91 -8.16
C ILE A 50 7.27 6.32 -8.75
N ALA A 51 6.42 7.21 -8.25
CA ALA A 51 6.37 8.59 -8.69
C ALA A 51 5.80 9.48 -7.57
N THR A 52 6.07 10.77 -7.63
CA THR A 52 5.44 11.75 -6.75
C THR A 52 5.29 13.10 -7.43
N ASN A 53 4.28 13.85 -7.02
CA ASN A 53 4.10 15.27 -7.34
C ASN A 53 3.62 16.01 -6.08
N ASN A 54 3.47 17.34 -6.16
CA ASN A 54 3.18 18.21 -5.02
C ASN A 54 1.99 17.77 -4.15
N LYS A 55 1.01 17.03 -4.70
CA LYS A 55 -0.17 16.58 -3.99
C LYS A 55 -0.20 15.06 -3.77
N PHE A 56 0.35 14.28 -4.68
CA PHE A 56 0.15 12.83 -4.76
C PHE A 56 1.46 12.04 -4.75
N VAL A 57 1.36 10.80 -4.32
CA VAL A 57 2.42 9.78 -4.40
C VAL A 57 1.85 8.50 -5.02
N VAL A 58 2.62 7.88 -5.90
CA VAL A 58 2.34 6.55 -6.44
C VAL A 58 3.24 5.56 -5.72
N LEU A 59 2.62 4.60 -5.03
CA LEU A 59 3.29 3.56 -4.27
C LEU A 59 3.05 2.20 -4.91
N LYS A 60 4.07 1.35 -4.88
CA LYS A 60 4.01 -0.06 -5.30
C LYS A 60 4.36 -0.98 -4.15
N ALA A 61 3.58 -2.04 -3.97
CA ALA A 61 3.89 -3.13 -3.04
C ALA A 61 3.69 -4.49 -3.73
N VAL A 62 4.57 -5.45 -3.45
CA VAL A 62 4.53 -6.79 -4.07
C VAL A 62 4.16 -7.84 -3.03
N LYS A 63 3.23 -8.74 -3.34
CA LYS A 63 2.92 -9.87 -2.45
C LYS A 63 4.04 -10.91 -2.51
N LEU A 64 4.91 -10.87 -1.52
CA LEU A 64 5.94 -11.89 -1.35
C LEU A 64 5.30 -13.19 -0.84
N GLY A 65 5.83 -14.34 -1.28
CA GLY A 65 5.49 -15.63 -0.67
C GLY A 65 5.87 -15.62 0.81
N ARG A 66 5.19 -16.43 1.63
CA ARG A 66 5.67 -16.66 3.01
C ARG A 66 7.07 -17.28 2.90
N ARG A 67 8.08 -16.60 3.42
CA ARG A 67 9.35 -17.24 3.75
C ARG A 67 9.02 -18.34 4.77
N ARG A 68 9.20 -19.59 4.35
CA ARG A 68 9.28 -20.72 5.28
C ARG A 68 10.62 -20.65 6.02
#